data_AF-A0AAU1VJL0-F1
#
_entry.id   AF-A0AAU1VJL0-F1
#
_cell.length_a   1.000
_cell.length_b   1.000
_cell.length_c   1.000
_cell.angle_alpha   90.00
_cell.angle_beta   90.00
_cell.angle_gamma   90.00
#
_symmetry.space_group_name_H-M   'P 1'
#
loop_
_entity.id
_entity.type
_entity.pdbx_description
1 polymer ?
#
loop_
_entity_poly.entity_id
_entity_poly.type
_entity_poly.pdbx_seq_one_letter_code
_entity_poly.pdbx_strand_id
1 'polypeptide(L)'
;MRWALVKVCLAVTAMVVIAFAVPLGLVIKEMARDRAFSDAERQAATIGPTLTITTDPGELTRAALSTEPGGRGRLAVHVPATEPGGSRLEIGVRRATREDVETVRKSGRASIAEVRGGSTLLQPTALGSGGIAVVEVFVPEGEVSNGVGTAWLVLAGVGVALIVGSVAVADRLGVRMVEPAQRLAGAAQDLGEGRLGTRVPEDGPTELRSAAAAFNSMADQVVQLLANERELAADLSHRLRTPLTVLRLNAASLGEGPAAEQTRAAVEQLEREVDTIIRTAREQRPQTQGGPQGAGAGCDVSEVVRERMGFWSALAEDQGRTVRLAGVDRTVRIPVARPELAAALDALLGNVFRHTPEGTAFAVDVHHSGDAVLVLVSDAGPGIPDPESALARGASGRKGTRGAVGSTGLGLDIVRRVAESTGGDLRIGRSVLGGTEVRIWIGLEGGPAERARRGHRVGRRSGRRGPRGRRSRSAEFRGAPGNGPNL
;
A
#
# COMPACT_ATOMS: atom_id res chain seq x y z
N MET A 1 1.76 -17.65 0.30
CA MET A 1 2.53 -18.18 1.45
C MET A 1 1.65 -18.48 2.68
N ARG A 2 0.72 -17.61 3.10
CA ARG A 2 -0.17 -17.84 4.26
C ARG A 2 -0.85 -19.21 4.29
N TRP A 3 -1.52 -19.60 3.19
CA TRP A 3 -2.18 -20.91 3.06
C TRP A 3 -1.21 -22.09 3.13
N ALA A 4 0.05 -21.92 2.72
CA ALA A 4 1.04 -22.98 2.84
C ALA A 4 1.44 -23.18 4.30
N LEU A 5 1.66 -22.09 5.05
CA LEU A 5 2.03 -22.15 6.47
C LEU A 5 0.90 -22.76 7.32
N VAL A 6 -0.35 -22.37 7.07
CA VAL A 6 -1.52 -22.97 7.75
C VAL A 6 -1.63 -24.47 7.44
N LYS A 7 -1.46 -24.90 6.18
CA LYS A 7 -1.50 -26.31 5.81
C LYS A 7 -0.39 -27.13 6.49
N VAL A 8 0.82 -26.58 6.57
CA VAL A 8 1.94 -27.24 7.25
C VAL A 8 1.67 -27.37 8.75
N CYS A 9 1.25 -26.29 9.42
CA CYS A 9 0.90 -26.34 10.85
C CYS A 9 -0.23 -27.33 11.13
N LEU A 10 -1.28 -27.34 10.31
CA LEU A 10 -2.38 -28.30 10.40
C LEU A 10 -1.88 -29.74 10.24
N ALA A 11 -1.10 -30.02 9.20
CA ALA A 11 -0.59 -31.37 8.92
C ALA A 11 0.32 -31.87 10.06
N VAL A 12 1.25 -31.03 10.53
CA VAL A 12 2.16 -31.38 11.62
C VAL A 12 1.39 -31.60 12.92
N THR A 13 0.46 -30.70 13.28
CA THR A 13 -0.30 -30.86 14.53
C THR A 13 -1.27 -32.04 14.48
N ALA A 14 -1.93 -32.29 13.35
CA ALA A 14 -2.76 -33.48 13.18
C ALA A 14 -1.93 -34.76 13.29
N MET A 15 -0.75 -34.81 12.66
CA MET A 15 0.18 -35.94 12.76
C MET A 15 0.59 -36.20 14.21
N VAL A 16 0.99 -35.16 14.95
CA VAL A 16 1.37 -35.28 16.37
C VAL A 16 0.17 -35.73 17.22
N VAL A 17 -1.00 -35.12 17.04
CA VAL A 17 -2.22 -35.50 17.78
C VAL A 17 -2.54 -36.98 17.55
N ILE A 18 -2.52 -37.46 16.31
CA ILE A 18 -2.78 -38.87 16.00
C ILE A 18 -1.70 -39.78 16.61
N ALA A 19 -0.42 -39.40 16.46
CA ALA A 19 0.71 -40.18 16.96
C ALA A 19 0.70 -40.36 18.48
N PHE A 20 0.14 -39.41 19.24
CA PHE A 20 0.01 -39.52 20.70
C PHE A 20 -1.35 -40.05 21.15
N ALA A 21 -2.45 -39.60 20.55
CA ALA A 21 -3.80 -39.97 20.99
C ALA A 21 -4.12 -41.44 20.73
N VAL A 22 -3.67 -42.00 19.60
CA VAL A 22 -3.98 -43.41 19.27
C VAL A 22 -3.28 -44.38 20.22
N PRO A 23 -1.94 -44.32 20.43
CA PRO A 23 -1.30 -45.21 21.40
C PRO A 23 -1.84 -45.03 22.81
N LEU A 24 -2.09 -43.79 23.24
CA LEU A 24 -2.65 -43.53 24.57
C LEU A 24 -4.06 -44.10 24.73
N GLY A 25 -4.91 -44.00 23.70
CA GLY A 25 -6.23 -44.62 23.67
C GLY A 25 -6.17 -46.15 23.74
N LEU A 26 -5.19 -46.77 23.07
CA LEU A 26 -4.95 -48.22 23.16
C LEU A 26 -4.49 -48.64 24.56
N VAL A 27 -3.55 -47.91 25.17
CA VAL A 27 -3.09 -48.17 26.54
C VAL A 27 -4.24 -48.05 27.54
N ILE A 28 -5.10 -47.03 27.40
CA ILE A 28 -6.25 -46.87 28.30
C ILE A 28 -7.24 -48.03 28.14
N LYS A 29 -7.45 -48.51 26.91
CA LYS A 29 -8.28 -49.69 26.64
C LYS A 29 -7.70 -50.95 27.29
N GLU A 30 -6.40 -51.16 27.18
CA GLU A 30 -5.70 -52.30 27.78
C GLU A 30 -5.74 -52.23 29.31
N MET A 31 -5.47 -51.06 29.90
CA MET A 31 -5.60 -50.83 31.35
C MET A 31 -7.03 -51.00 31.87
N ALA A 32 -8.06 -50.68 31.09
CA ALA A 32 -9.46 -50.93 31.47
C ALA A 32 -9.76 -52.44 31.49
N ARG A 33 -9.28 -53.17 30.46
CA ARG A 33 -9.38 -54.61 30.38
C ARG A 33 -8.67 -55.31 31.54
N ASP A 34 -7.42 -54.96 31.81
CA ASP A 34 -6.62 -55.56 32.87
C ASP A 34 -7.22 -55.32 34.25
N ARG A 35 -7.77 -54.12 34.49
CA ARG A 35 -8.50 -53.82 35.73
C ARG A 35 -9.73 -54.71 35.89
N ALA A 36 -10.56 -54.84 34.85
CA ALA A 36 -11.76 -55.67 34.90
C ALA A 36 -11.44 -57.14 35.20
N PHE A 37 -10.39 -57.71 34.59
CA PHE A 37 -9.98 -59.09 34.87
C PHE A 37 -9.27 -59.26 36.22
N SER A 38 -8.47 -58.29 36.65
CA SER A 38 -7.86 -58.29 38.00
C SER A 38 -8.93 -58.24 39.10
N ASP A 39 -10.01 -57.48 38.88
CA ASP A 39 -11.15 -57.45 39.79
C ASP A 39 -11.90 -58.78 39.80
N ALA A 40 -12.11 -59.40 38.64
CA ALA A 40 -12.71 -60.72 38.53
C ALA A 40 -11.87 -61.81 39.23
N GLU A 41 -10.54 -61.76 39.11
CA GLU A 41 -9.63 -62.70 39.78
C GLU A 41 -9.69 -62.56 41.30
N ARG A 42 -9.65 -61.31 41.79
CA ARG A 42 -9.84 -61.01 43.22
C ARG A 42 -11.18 -61.55 43.74
N GLN A 43 -12.25 -61.40 42.97
CA GLN A 43 -13.57 -61.92 43.32
C GLN A 43 -13.61 -63.45 43.31
N ALA A 44 -13.01 -64.10 42.32
CA ALA A 44 -12.94 -65.57 42.25
C ALA A 44 -12.19 -66.16 43.46
N ALA A 45 -11.10 -65.51 43.88
CA ALA A 45 -10.28 -65.94 45.01
C ALA A 45 -11.03 -65.93 46.36
N THR A 46 -12.12 -65.15 46.49
CA THR A 46 -12.92 -65.10 47.73
C THR A 46 -13.61 -66.42 48.07
N ILE A 47 -13.90 -67.26 47.07
CA ILE A 47 -14.55 -68.57 47.24
C ILE A 47 -13.54 -69.68 47.54
N GLY A 48 -12.25 -69.44 47.24
CA GLY A 48 -11.16 -70.39 47.42
C GLY A 48 -11.15 -71.08 48.79
N PRO A 49 -11.17 -70.33 49.91
CA PRO A 49 -11.21 -70.91 51.25
C PRO A 49 -12.41 -71.82 51.51
N THR A 50 -13.60 -71.47 51.01
CA THR A 50 -14.80 -72.30 51.17
C THR A 50 -14.65 -73.63 50.44
N LEU A 51 -14.11 -73.62 49.22
CA LEU A 51 -13.87 -74.83 48.43
C LEU A 51 -12.83 -75.78 49.06
N THR A 52 -11.91 -75.25 49.86
CA THR A 52 -10.96 -76.07 50.63
C THR A 52 -11.64 -76.76 51.82
N ILE A 53 -12.66 -76.11 52.42
CA ILE A 53 -13.31 -76.56 53.66
C ILE A 53 -14.47 -77.52 53.37
N THR A 54 -15.30 -77.23 52.36
CA THR A 54 -16.55 -77.94 52.11
C THR A 54 -16.84 -78.07 50.61
N THR A 55 -17.37 -79.22 50.23
CA THR A 55 -17.93 -79.47 48.88
C THR A 55 -19.46 -79.62 48.91
N ASP A 56 -20.11 -79.26 50.02
CA ASP A 56 -21.56 -79.30 50.15
C ASP A 56 -22.24 -78.29 49.20
N PRO A 57 -23.20 -78.74 48.36
CA PRO A 57 -23.91 -77.86 47.44
C PRO A 57 -24.62 -76.69 48.11
N GLY A 58 -25.16 -76.87 49.31
CA GLY A 58 -25.91 -75.85 50.04
C GLY A 58 -25.01 -74.75 50.58
N GLU A 59 -23.89 -75.13 51.21
CA GLU A 59 -22.90 -74.19 51.74
C GLU A 59 -22.18 -73.41 50.63
N LEU A 60 -21.77 -74.09 49.56
CA LEU A 60 -21.13 -73.44 48.41
C LEU A 60 -22.08 -72.49 47.67
N THR A 61 -23.38 -72.83 47.58
CA THR A 61 -24.38 -71.92 47.00
C THR A 61 -24.54 -70.66 47.84
N ARG A 62 -24.59 -70.79 49.17
CA ARG A 62 -24.66 -69.62 50.08
C ARG A 62 -23.38 -68.77 49.99
N ALA A 63 -22.21 -69.40 49.97
CA ALA A 63 -20.94 -68.70 49.83
C ALA A 63 -20.86 -67.96 48.49
N ALA A 64 -21.24 -68.61 47.38
CA ALA A 64 -21.32 -67.98 46.07
C ALA A 64 -22.26 -66.77 46.09
N LEU A 65 -23.50 -66.92 46.57
CA LEU A 65 -24.49 -65.84 46.64
C LEU A 65 -24.08 -64.69 47.57
N SER A 66 -23.23 -64.95 48.56
CA SER A 66 -22.69 -63.90 49.46
C SER A 66 -21.64 -63.00 48.80
N THR A 67 -21.06 -63.44 47.68
CA THR A 67 -20.15 -62.61 46.87
C THR A 67 -20.94 -61.64 46.00
N GLU A 68 -20.38 -60.46 45.74
CA GLU A 68 -20.98 -59.48 44.81
C GLU A 68 -21.32 -60.07 43.42
N PRO A 69 -20.41 -60.80 42.74
CA PRO A 69 -20.75 -61.42 41.45
C PRO A 69 -21.79 -62.54 41.58
N GLY A 70 -21.77 -63.34 42.65
CA GLY A 70 -22.78 -64.39 42.83
C GLY A 70 -24.17 -63.84 43.08
N GLY A 71 -24.31 -62.76 43.87
CA GLY A 71 -25.59 -62.05 44.04
C GLY A 71 -26.13 -61.45 42.74
N ARG A 72 -25.26 -61.13 41.78
CA ARG A 72 -25.63 -60.66 40.42
C ARG A 72 -25.75 -61.80 39.38
N GLY A 73 -25.64 -63.07 39.78
CA GLY A 73 -25.71 -64.21 38.86
C GLY A 73 -24.55 -64.29 37.87
N ARG A 74 -23.40 -63.73 38.22
CA ARG A 74 -22.17 -63.69 37.40
C ARG A 74 -21.11 -64.70 37.82
N LEU A 75 -21.35 -65.41 38.91
CA LEU A 75 -20.43 -66.42 39.41
C LEU A 75 -21.00 -67.82 39.22
N ALA A 76 -20.16 -68.75 38.78
CA ALA A 76 -20.45 -70.17 38.77
C ALA A 76 -19.27 -70.97 39.33
N VAL A 77 -19.54 -72.11 39.94
CA VAL A 77 -18.51 -72.98 40.51
C VAL A 77 -18.67 -74.40 39.96
N HIS A 78 -17.60 -74.92 39.37
CA HIS A 78 -17.57 -76.22 38.72
C HIS A 78 -16.71 -77.18 39.53
N VAL A 79 -17.34 -78.07 40.30
CA VAL A 79 -16.65 -79.06 41.13
C VAL A 79 -16.64 -80.42 40.40
N PRO A 80 -15.47 -81.06 40.21
CA PRO A 80 -15.39 -82.38 39.59
C PRO A 80 -16.01 -83.46 40.49
N ALA A 81 -16.43 -84.56 39.89
CA ALA A 81 -16.82 -85.76 40.63
C ALA A 81 -15.62 -86.28 41.44
N THR A 82 -15.79 -86.46 42.75
CA THR A 82 -14.70 -86.86 43.67
C THR A 82 -14.48 -88.37 43.67
N GLU A 83 -15.45 -89.16 43.21
CA GLU A 83 -15.41 -90.63 43.11
C GLU A 83 -15.80 -91.11 41.70
N PRO A 84 -15.28 -92.27 41.23
CA PRO A 84 -15.71 -92.88 39.97
C PRO A 84 -17.20 -93.27 40.02
N GLY A 85 -18.06 -92.44 39.41
CA GLY A 85 -19.52 -92.58 39.43
C GLY A 85 -20.28 -91.44 40.14
N GLY A 86 -19.57 -90.50 40.77
CA GLY A 86 -20.17 -89.31 41.39
C GLY A 86 -20.68 -88.29 40.37
N SER A 87 -21.68 -87.50 40.75
CA SER A 87 -22.20 -86.38 39.95
C SER A 87 -21.27 -85.17 40.02
N ARG A 88 -20.96 -84.57 38.88
CA ARG A 88 -20.35 -83.23 38.83
C ARG A 88 -21.31 -82.21 39.43
N LEU A 89 -20.79 -81.29 40.23
CA LEU A 89 -21.58 -80.23 40.84
C LEU A 89 -21.30 -78.92 40.11
N GLU A 90 -22.35 -78.34 39.51
CA GLU A 90 -22.34 -77.00 38.91
C GLU A 90 -23.22 -76.09 39.77
N ILE A 91 -22.64 -75.02 40.32
CA ILE A 91 -23.34 -74.00 41.09
C ILE A 91 -23.40 -72.72 40.26
N GLY A 92 -24.54 -72.05 40.21
CA GLY A 92 -24.71 -70.82 39.44
C GLY A 92 -24.95 -71.05 37.95
N VAL A 93 -24.72 -70.01 37.14
CA VAL A 93 -25.00 -70.04 35.69
C VAL A 93 -23.70 -70.19 34.91
N ARG A 94 -23.48 -71.38 34.34
CA ARG A 94 -22.36 -71.64 33.43
C ARG A 94 -22.52 -70.87 32.12
N ARG A 95 -21.54 -70.06 31.76
CA ARG A 95 -21.45 -69.36 30.47
C ARG A 95 -20.29 -69.89 29.63
N ALA A 96 -19.19 -70.31 30.26
CA ALA A 96 -18.06 -70.95 29.60
C ALA A 96 -18.45 -72.29 28.96
N THR A 97 -17.76 -72.67 27.88
CA THR A 97 -17.94 -74.01 27.31
C THR A 97 -17.38 -75.07 28.26
N ARG A 98 -17.91 -76.29 28.18
CA ARG A 98 -17.39 -77.40 29.00
C ARG A 98 -15.94 -77.72 28.68
N GLU A 99 -15.51 -77.49 27.44
CA GLU A 99 -14.14 -77.69 26.99
C GLU A 99 -13.18 -76.69 27.67
N ASP A 100 -13.56 -75.43 27.78
CA ASP A 100 -12.75 -74.40 28.45
C ASP A 100 -12.55 -74.75 29.94
N VAL A 101 -13.63 -75.16 30.62
CA VAL A 101 -13.59 -75.55 32.04
C VAL A 101 -12.70 -76.79 32.25
N GLU A 102 -12.82 -77.80 31.38
CA GLU A 102 -11.94 -78.99 31.44
C GLU A 102 -10.48 -78.66 31.12
N THR A 103 -10.23 -77.71 30.21
CA THR A 103 -8.88 -77.28 29.84
C THR A 103 -8.19 -76.57 31.00
N VAL A 104 -8.89 -75.67 31.69
CA VAL A 104 -8.40 -74.99 32.90
C VAL A 104 -8.16 -75.99 34.03
N ARG A 105 -9.09 -76.94 34.23
CA ARG A 105 -8.94 -77.99 35.23
C ARG A 105 -7.69 -78.85 35.00
N LYS A 106 -7.43 -79.26 33.75
CA LYS A 106 -6.26 -80.08 33.40
C LYS A 106 -4.95 -79.31 33.45
N SER A 107 -4.95 -78.04 33.01
CA SER A 107 -3.74 -77.22 32.96
C SER A 107 -3.39 -76.59 34.31
N GLY A 108 -4.36 -76.46 35.23
CA GLY A 108 -4.18 -75.79 36.52
C GLY A 108 -3.89 -74.30 36.39
N ARG A 109 -4.15 -73.68 35.23
CA ARG A 109 -3.87 -72.27 34.95
C ARG A 109 -5.16 -71.51 34.66
N ALA A 110 -5.25 -70.29 35.19
CA ALA A 110 -6.36 -69.40 34.89
C ALA A 110 -6.43 -69.12 33.38
N SER A 111 -7.65 -69.00 32.87
CA SER A 111 -7.89 -68.70 31.45
C SER A 111 -9.09 -67.78 31.30
N ILE A 112 -9.09 -66.99 30.23
CA ILE A 112 -10.19 -66.12 29.84
C ILE A 112 -10.85 -66.72 28.61
N ALA A 113 -12.16 -66.93 28.67
CA ALA A 113 -12.97 -67.39 27.53
C ALA A 113 -13.94 -66.29 27.09
N GLU A 114 -14.08 -66.10 25.77
CA GLU A 114 -15.09 -65.19 25.21
C GLU A 114 -16.46 -65.85 25.22
N VAL A 115 -17.47 -65.11 25.68
CA VAL A 115 -18.85 -65.60 25.79
C VAL A 115 -19.82 -64.52 25.32
N ARG A 116 -21.09 -64.88 25.12
CA ARG A 116 -22.08 -63.92 24.65
C ARG A 116 -22.24 -62.75 25.65
N GLY A 117 -21.95 -61.53 25.19
CA GLY A 117 -22.12 -60.30 25.99
C GLY A 117 -20.95 -59.94 26.91
N GLY A 118 -19.81 -60.62 26.81
CA GLY A 118 -18.61 -60.29 27.58
C GLY A 118 -17.55 -61.39 27.53
N SER A 119 -16.82 -61.53 28.62
CA SER A 119 -15.82 -62.59 28.78
C SER A 119 -16.02 -63.26 30.13
N THR A 120 -15.48 -64.45 30.31
CA THR A 120 -15.50 -65.11 31.60
C THR A 120 -14.10 -65.51 32.01
N LEU A 121 -13.75 -65.23 33.26
CA LEU A 121 -12.53 -65.67 33.89
C LEU A 121 -12.77 -67.04 34.52
N LEU A 122 -11.90 -68.00 34.21
CA LEU A 122 -11.91 -69.34 34.78
C LEU A 122 -10.70 -69.49 35.70
N GLN A 123 -10.94 -69.49 37.01
CA GLN A 123 -9.91 -69.59 38.05
C GLN A 123 -9.87 -71.01 38.62
N PRO A 124 -8.78 -71.77 38.44
CA PRO A 124 -8.62 -73.07 39.08
C PRO A 124 -8.39 -72.88 40.59
N THR A 125 -9.08 -73.68 41.39
CA THR A 125 -8.98 -73.69 42.85
C THR A 125 -8.81 -75.13 43.32
N ALA A 126 -7.77 -75.39 44.12
CA ALA A 126 -7.56 -76.71 44.71
C ALA A 126 -8.63 -77.01 45.76
N LEU A 127 -9.20 -78.20 45.71
CA LEU A 127 -10.12 -78.73 46.71
C LEU A 127 -9.34 -79.45 47.82
N GLY A 128 -9.89 -79.48 49.04
CA GLY A 128 -9.33 -80.28 50.13
C GLY A 128 -9.25 -81.78 49.82
N SER A 129 -10.07 -82.27 48.89
CA SER A 129 -10.11 -83.65 48.39
C SER A 129 -9.06 -83.98 47.33
N GLY A 130 -8.20 -83.04 46.94
CA GLY A 130 -7.14 -83.24 45.95
C GLY A 130 -7.53 -83.03 44.48
N GLY A 131 -8.79 -82.67 44.21
CA GLY A 131 -9.26 -82.25 42.88
C GLY A 131 -9.07 -80.76 42.61
N ILE A 132 -9.32 -80.32 41.36
CA ILE A 132 -9.35 -78.90 40.98
C ILE A 132 -10.80 -78.52 40.63
N ALA A 133 -11.38 -77.62 41.43
CA ALA A 133 -12.59 -76.90 41.07
C ALA A 133 -12.24 -75.71 40.17
N VAL A 134 -13.18 -75.29 39.32
CA VAL A 134 -13.03 -74.08 38.50
C VAL A 134 -14.09 -73.08 38.92
N VAL A 135 -13.66 -71.92 39.41
CA VAL A 135 -14.54 -70.78 39.67
C VAL A 135 -14.62 -69.95 38.41
N GLU A 136 -15.83 -69.78 37.90
CA GLU A 136 -16.16 -68.99 36.72
C GLU A 136 -16.72 -67.64 37.16
N VAL A 137 -16.12 -66.54 36.70
CA VAL A 137 -16.61 -65.18 36.93
C VAL A 137 -16.84 -64.47 35.60
N PHE A 138 -18.10 -64.14 35.33
CA PHE A 138 -18.52 -63.43 34.13
C PHE A 138 -18.27 -61.92 34.25
N VAL A 139 -17.49 -61.39 33.31
CA VAL A 139 -17.14 -59.98 33.16
C VAL A 139 -17.90 -59.42 31.95
N PRO A 140 -18.91 -58.55 32.16
CA PRO A 140 -19.65 -57.93 31.06
C PRO A 140 -18.76 -57.03 30.20
N GLU A 141 -19.08 -56.93 28.91
CA GLU A 141 -18.33 -56.05 27.98
C GLU A 141 -18.32 -54.57 28.43
N GLY A 142 -19.38 -54.12 29.12
CA GLY A 142 -19.46 -52.78 29.69
C GLY A 142 -18.45 -52.48 30.79
N GLU A 143 -17.96 -53.50 31.52
CA GLU A 143 -16.92 -53.32 32.55
C GLU A 143 -15.53 -53.25 31.92
N VAL A 144 -15.28 -54.07 30.89
CA VAL A 144 -14.02 -54.08 30.12
C VAL A 144 -13.83 -52.77 29.34
N SER A 145 -14.92 -52.15 28.90
CA SER A 145 -14.92 -50.89 28.14
C SER A 145 -15.19 -49.65 29.01
N ASN A 146 -15.34 -49.81 30.32
CA ASN A 146 -15.72 -48.71 31.19
C ASN A 146 -14.66 -47.60 31.17
N GLY A 147 -15.10 -46.36 30.94
CA GLY A 147 -14.22 -45.18 30.83
C GLY A 147 -13.44 -45.05 29.52
N VAL A 148 -13.39 -46.08 28.66
CA VAL A 148 -12.68 -46.03 27.37
C VAL A 148 -13.34 -45.05 26.41
N GLY A 149 -14.67 -45.04 26.33
CA GLY A 149 -15.41 -44.08 25.50
C GLY A 149 -15.19 -42.64 25.94
N THR A 150 -15.26 -42.37 27.25
CA THR A 150 -14.96 -41.05 27.83
C THR A 150 -13.53 -40.62 27.53
N ALA A 151 -12.56 -41.54 27.63
CA ALA A 151 -11.17 -41.25 27.29
C ALA A 151 -10.99 -40.86 25.82
N TRP A 152 -11.61 -41.59 24.89
CA TRP A 152 -11.59 -41.23 23.46
C TRP A 152 -12.23 -39.86 23.19
N LEU A 153 -13.34 -39.53 23.86
CA LEU A 153 -13.95 -38.20 23.72
C LEU A 153 -13.04 -37.10 24.24
N VAL A 154 -12.39 -37.29 25.38
CA VAL A 154 -11.43 -36.32 25.93
C VAL A 154 -10.22 -36.17 25.00
N LEU A 155 -9.64 -37.27 24.52
CA LEU A 155 -8.51 -37.24 23.58
C LEU A 155 -8.88 -36.55 22.27
N ALA A 156 -10.05 -36.84 21.71
CA ALA A 156 -10.55 -36.18 20.51
C ALA A 156 -10.79 -34.68 20.75
N GLY A 157 -11.38 -34.31 21.89
CA GLY A 157 -11.62 -32.91 22.25
C GLY A 157 -10.32 -32.11 22.39
N VAL A 158 -9.32 -32.66 23.10
CA VAL A 158 -7.99 -32.04 23.22
C VAL A 158 -7.31 -31.95 21.85
N GLY A 159 -7.38 -33.01 21.03
CA GLY A 159 -6.83 -33.02 19.69
C GLY A 159 -7.41 -31.93 18.78
N VAL A 160 -8.74 -31.80 18.78
CA VAL A 160 -9.44 -30.73 18.03
C VAL A 160 -9.04 -29.36 18.55
N ALA A 161 -8.98 -29.16 19.86
CA ALA A 161 -8.57 -27.87 20.45
C ALA A 161 -7.13 -27.49 20.06
N LEU A 162 -6.20 -28.45 20.05
CA LEU A 162 -4.81 -28.22 19.61
C LEU A 162 -4.73 -27.88 18.12
N ILE A 163 -5.51 -28.55 17.27
CA ILE A 163 -5.56 -28.26 15.83
C ILE A 163 -6.14 -26.87 15.58
N VAL A 164 -7.25 -26.52 16.20
CA VAL A 164 -7.86 -25.19 16.07
C VAL A 164 -6.92 -24.11 16.58
N GLY A 165 -6.28 -24.34 17.72
CA GLY A 165 -5.28 -23.43 18.29
C GLY A 165 -4.08 -23.23 17.36
N SER A 166 -3.55 -24.30 16.75
CA SER A 166 -2.40 -24.22 15.85
C SER A 166 -2.72 -23.43 14.58
N VAL A 167 -3.91 -23.66 13.99
CA VAL A 167 -4.38 -22.92 12.81
C VAL A 167 -4.59 -21.45 13.15
N ALA A 168 -5.20 -21.13 14.31
CA ALA A 168 -5.41 -19.75 14.73
C ALA A 168 -4.08 -18.99 14.94
N VAL A 169 -3.09 -19.63 15.56
CA VAL A 169 -1.76 -19.05 15.75
C VAL A 169 -1.05 -18.85 14.41
N ALA A 170 -1.06 -19.86 13.53
CA ALA A 170 -0.48 -19.79 12.19
C ALA A 170 -1.08 -18.65 11.36
N ASP A 171 -2.41 -18.51 11.43
CA ASP A 171 -3.13 -17.45 10.71
C ASP A 171 -2.77 -16.05 11.22
N ARG A 172 -2.74 -15.90 12.55
CA ARG A 172 -2.35 -14.63 13.21
C ARG A 172 -0.92 -14.23 12.89
N LEU A 173 0.02 -15.18 12.85
CA LEU A 173 1.40 -14.94 12.43
C LEU A 173 1.48 -14.56 10.94
N GLY A 174 0.70 -15.23 10.10
CA GLY A 174 0.61 -14.93 8.67
C GLY A 174 0.21 -13.49 8.39
N VAL A 175 -0.85 -13.00 9.05
CA VAL A 175 -1.35 -11.62 8.89
C VAL A 175 -0.38 -10.60 9.49
N ARG A 176 0.24 -10.90 10.64
CA ARG A 176 1.10 -9.91 11.33
C ARG A 176 2.53 -9.82 10.81
N MET A 177 3.07 -10.89 10.22
CA MET A 177 4.50 -10.94 9.84
C MET A 177 4.69 -11.13 8.33
N VAL A 178 4.02 -12.12 7.75
CA VAL A 178 4.26 -12.50 6.34
C VAL A 178 3.68 -11.47 5.38
N GLU A 179 2.48 -10.98 5.66
CA GLU A 179 1.80 -10.04 4.77
C GLU A 179 2.51 -8.67 4.68
N PRO A 180 2.90 -8.00 5.79
CA PRO A 180 3.67 -6.75 5.70
C PRO A 180 5.03 -6.93 5.03
N ALA A 181 5.73 -8.05 5.28
CA ALA A 181 7.01 -8.35 4.62
C ALA A 181 6.86 -8.52 3.10
N GLN A 182 5.80 -9.20 2.64
CA GLN A 182 5.51 -9.33 1.22
C GLN A 182 5.16 -7.98 0.57
N ARG A 183 4.41 -7.12 1.27
CA ARG A 183 4.12 -5.76 0.78
C ARG A 183 5.40 -4.93 0.66
N LEU A 184 6.31 -5.03 1.61
CA LEU A 184 7.60 -4.34 1.56
C LEU A 184 8.46 -4.82 0.38
N ALA A 185 8.52 -6.14 0.15
CA ALA A 185 9.23 -6.72 -0.98
C ALA A 185 8.63 -6.28 -2.33
N GLY A 186 7.30 -6.31 -2.45
CA GLY A 186 6.61 -5.83 -3.65
C GLY A 186 6.85 -4.34 -3.90
N ALA A 187 6.79 -3.51 -2.86
CA ALA A 187 7.05 -2.08 -2.96
C ALA A 187 8.49 -1.76 -3.38
N ALA A 188 9.48 -2.54 -2.90
CA ALA A 188 10.86 -2.40 -3.34
C ALA A 188 11.04 -2.74 -4.81
N GLN A 189 10.35 -3.76 -5.31
CA GLN A 189 10.35 -4.10 -6.74
C GLN A 189 9.66 -3.01 -7.57
N ASP A 190 8.50 -2.53 -7.14
CA ASP A 190 7.79 -1.41 -7.79
C ASP A 190 8.66 -0.15 -7.87
N LEU A 191 9.39 0.18 -6.80
CA LEU A 191 10.32 1.30 -6.77
C LEU A 191 11.47 1.08 -7.77
N GLY A 192 12.02 -0.14 -7.85
CA GLY A 192 13.04 -0.53 -8.82
C GLY A 192 12.57 -0.48 -10.28
N GLU A 193 11.27 -0.69 -10.52
CA GLU A 193 10.62 -0.53 -11.83
C GLU A 193 10.27 0.94 -12.16
N GLY A 194 10.60 1.90 -11.29
CA GLY A 194 10.40 3.33 -11.51
C GLY A 194 9.06 3.87 -10.98
N ARG A 195 8.29 3.11 -10.18
CA ARG A 195 7.07 3.60 -9.52
C ARG A 195 7.42 4.35 -8.24
N LEU A 196 7.93 5.57 -8.40
CA LEU A 196 8.50 6.38 -7.31
C LEU A 196 7.51 6.82 -6.23
N GLY A 197 6.19 6.75 -6.51
CA GLY A 197 5.13 7.09 -5.57
C GLY A 197 4.77 5.96 -4.58
N THR A 198 5.32 4.76 -4.73
CA THR A 198 4.99 3.63 -3.88
C THR A 198 5.45 3.85 -2.44
N ARG A 199 4.55 3.71 -1.49
CA ARG A 199 4.84 3.77 -0.04
C ARG A 199 4.21 2.58 0.66
N VAL A 200 4.82 2.16 1.77
CA VAL A 200 4.38 0.99 2.54
C VAL A 200 3.85 1.46 3.89
N PRO A 201 2.69 0.96 4.35
CA PRO A 201 2.19 1.28 5.69
C PRO A 201 3.12 0.71 6.76
N GLU A 202 3.33 1.48 7.83
CA GLU A 202 4.20 1.12 8.96
C GLU A 202 3.47 0.21 9.97
N ASP A 203 2.99 -0.94 9.49
CA ASP A 203 2.25 -1.93 10.26
C ASP A 203 3.10 -3.14 10.65
N GLY A 204 2.65 -3.87 11.67
CA GLY A 204 3.27 -5.13 12.11
C GLY A 204 4.24 -4.99 13.29
N PRO A 205 5.10 -5.99 13.54
CA PRO A 205 6.17 -5.97 14.55
C PRO A 205 7.10 -4.77 14.44
N THR A 206 7.77 -4.42 15.54
CA THR A 206 8.70 -3.30 15.65
C THR A 206 9.76 -3.29 14.54
N GLU A 207 10.30 -4.46 14.20
CA GLU A 207 11.35 -4.64 13.21
C GLU A 207 10.82 -4.32 11.80
N LEU A 208 9.59 -4.75 11.49
CA LEU A 208 8.95 -4.51 10.20
C LEU A 208 8.49 -3.06 10.05
N ARG A 209 8.00 -2.43 11.13
CA ARG A 209 7.70 -0.99 11.12
C ARG A 209 8.94 -0.16 10.87
N SER A 210 10.05 -0.49 11.54
CA SER A 210 11.32 0.19 11.32
C SER A 210 11.83 0.02 9.88
N ALA A 211 11.68 -1.16 9.30
CA ALA A 211 12.05 -1.41 7.90
C ALA A 211 11.13 -0.64 6.92
N ALA A 212 9.83 -0.56 7.18
CA ALA A 212 8.89 0.22 6.38
C ALA A 212 9.21 1.73 6.44
N ALA A 213 9.48 2.26 7.62
CA ALA A 213 9.89 3.66 7.79
C ALA A 213 11.20 3.96 7.05
N ALA A 214 12.22 3.09 7.18
CA ALA A 214 13.48 3.23 6.47
C ALA A 214 13.30 3.15 4.94
N PHE A 215 12.44 2.25 4.45
CA PHE A 215 12.09 2.15 3.03
C PHE A 215 11.41 3.42 2.52
N ASN A 216 10.41 3.94 3.24
CA ASN A 216 9.72 5.17 2.87
C ASN A 216 10.69 6.36 2.82
N SER A 217 11.57 6.50 3.82
CA SER A 217 12.62 7.53 3.83
C SER A 217 13.59 7.41 2.66
N MET A 218 13.99 6.19 2.28
CA MET A 218 14.84 5.96 1.12
C MET A 218 14.10 6.32 -0.18
N ALA A 219 12.82 5.95 -0.31
CA ALA A 219 12.00 6.29 -1.46
C ALA A 219 11.84 7.82 -1.61
N ASP A 220 11.66 8.55 -0.50
CA ASP A 220 11.62 10.02 -0.50
C ASP A 220 12.97 10.62 -0.93
N GLN A 221 14.09 10.08 -0.44
CA GLN A 221 15.43 10.52 -0.85
C GLN A 221 15.69 10.29 -2.34
N VAL A 222 15.27 9.15 -2.90
CA VAL A 222 15.39 8.87 -4.34
C VAL A 222 14.56 9.87 -5.15
N VAL A 223 13.32 10.16 -4.73
CA VAL A 223 12.48 11.17 -5.38
C VAL A 223 13.16 12.53 -5.35
N GLN A 224 13.73 12.93 -4.22
CA GLN A 224 14.42 14.21 -4.07
C GLN A 224 15.70 14.29 -4.91
N LEU A 225 16.50 13.22 -4.95
CA LEU A 225 17.71 13.15 -5.78
C LEU A 225 17.37 13.29 -7.26
N LEU A 226 16.34 12.59 -7.73
CA LEU A 226 15.87 12.73 -9.12
C LEU A 226 15.30 14.11 -9.40
N ALA A 227 14.62 14.75 -8.45
CA ALA A 227 14.15 16.12 -8.58
C ALA A 227 15.32 17.11 -8.71
N ASN A 228 16.35 16.97 -7.86
CA ASN A 228 17.54 17.81 -7.87
C ASN A 228 18.35 17.61 -9.17
N GLU A 229 18.51 16.37 -9.63
CA GLU A 229 19.19 16.08 -10.91
C GLU A 229 18.45 16.74 -12.09
N ARG A 230 17.11 16.72 -12.08
CA ARG A 230 16.28 17.41 -13.09
C ARG A 230 16.45 18.93 -13.04
N GLU A 231 16.49 19.52 -11.85
CA GLU A 231 16.70 20.96 -11.68
C GLU A 231 18.10 21.37 -12.17
N LEU A 232 19.12 20.58 -11.84
CA LEU A 232 20.49 20.80 -12.28
C LEU A 232 20.62 20.68 -13.81
N ALA A 233 20.00 19.67 -14.43
CA ALA A 233 19.97 19.54 -15.88
C ALA A 233 19.26 20.75 -16.55
N ALA A 234 18.18 21.25 -15.95
CA ALA A 234 17.51 22.45 -16.42
C ALA A 234 18.40 23.70 -16.31
N ASP A 235 19.04 23.92 -15.16
CA ASP A 235 19.95 25.04 -14.92
C ASP A 235 21.16 25.00 -15.88
N LEU A 236 21.79 23.85 -16.05
CA LEU A 236 22.88 23.67 -17.03
C LEU A 236 22.43 23.99 -18.46
N SER A 237 21.22 23.56 -18.83
CA SER A 237 20.64 23.90 -20.14
C SER A 237 20.55 25.42 -20.34
N HIS A 238 20.14 26.15 -19.30
CA HIS A 238 20.04 27.61 -19.34
C HIS A 238 21.41 28.30 -19.37
N ARG A 239 22.35 27.83 -18.54
CA ARG A 239 23.72 28.37 -18.50
C ARG A 239 24.51 28.14 -19.78
N LEU A 240 24.24 27.05 -20.52
CA LEU A 240 24.88 26.80 -21.82
C LEU A 240 24.24 27.61 -22.96
N ARG A 241 22.95 27.91 -22.89
CA ARG A 241 22.24 28.67 -23.92
C ARG A 241 22.71 30.11 -24.04
N THR A 242 23.08 30.72 -22.90
CA THR A 242 23.55 32.11 -22.81
C THR A 242 24.88 32.35 -23.58
N PRO A 243 25.99 31.62 -23.30
CA PRO A 243 27.23 31.77 -24.03
C PRO A 243 27.12 31.31 -25.49
N LEU A 244 26.30 30.29 -25.81
CA LEU A 244 26.02 29.91 -27.20
C LEU A 244 25.34 31.04 -27.97
N THR A 245 24.41 31.76 -27.34
CA THR A 245 23.77 32.93 -27.93
C THR A 245 24.80 34.03 -28.21
N VAL A 246 25.75 34.27 -27.30
CA VAL A 246 26.84 35.25 -27.50
C VAL A 246 27.80 34.82 -28.61
N LEU A 247 28.23 33.56 -28.63
CA LEU A 247 29.06 32.99 -29.71
C LEU A 247 28.40 33.14 -31.08
N ARG A 248 27.09 32.92 -31.15
CA ARG A 248 26.29 33.13 -32.36
C ARG A 248 26.25 34.59 -32.78
N LEU A 249 26.09 35.52 -31.84
CA LEU A 249 26.11 36.96 -32.11
C LEU A 249 27.49 37.44 -32.61
N ASN A 250 28.56 36.94 -32.01
CA ASN A 250 29.93 37.22 -32.44
C ASN A 250 30.20 36.67 -33.84
N ALA A 251 29.78 35.43 -34.12
CA ALA A 251 29.91 34.83 -35.45
C ALA A 251 29.06 35.55 -36.53
N ALA A 252 27.89 36.09 -36.15
CA ALA A 252 27.07 36.92 -37.04
C ALA A 252 27.69 38.29 -37.33
N SER A 253 28.55 38.79 -36.43
CA SER A 253 29.25 40.08 -36.57
C SER A 253 30.56 39.96 -37.36
N LEU A 254 31.03 38.74 -37.63
CA LEU A 254 32.11 38.52 -38.60
C LEU A 254 31.65 39.03 -39.98
N GLY A 255 32.55 39.64 -40.74
CA GLY A 255 32.27 40.12 -42.10
C GLY A 255 31.98 38.99 -43.10
N GLU A 256 32.01 39.30 -44.40
CA GLU A 256 31.85 38.30 -45.45
C GLU A 256 33.20 37.65 -45.82
N GLY A 257 33.23 36.32 -45.90
CA GLY A 257 34.42 35.56 -46.28
C GLY A 257 34.32 34.08 -45.89
N PRO A 258 35.12 33.19 -46.52
CA PRO A 258 35.04 31.75 -46.31
C PRO A 258 35.30 31.31 -44.86
N ALA A 259 36.18 32.01 -44.13
CA ALA A 259 36.44 31.73 -42.70
C ALA A 259 35.28 32.15 -41.77
N ALA A 260 34.57 33.23 -42.11
CA ALA A 260 33.40 33.69 -41.35
C ALA A 260 32.20 32.74 -41.54
N GLU A 261 31.96 32.28 -42.76
CA GLU A 261 30.96 31.24 -43.08
C GLU A 261 31.25 29.93 -42.34
N GLN A 262 32.51 29.48 -42.30
CA GLN A 262 32.93 28.27 -41.60
C GLN A 262 32.71 28.39 -40.08
N THR A 263 33.00 29.57 -39.51
CA THR A 263 32.78 29.83 -38.08
C THR A 263 31.29 29.86 -37.72
N ARG A 264 30.43 30.46 -38.57
CA ARG A 264 28.96 30.41 -38.37
C ARG A 264 28.42 29.00 -38.44
N ALA A 265 28.87 28.21 -39.42
CA ALA A 265 28.45 26.81 -39.56
C ALA A 265 28.86 25.94 -38.34
N ALA A 266 30.07 26.18 -37.80
CA ALA A 266 30.54 25.49 -36.60
C ALA A 266 29.72 25.85 -35.35
N VAL A 267 29.38 27.13 -35.17
CA VAL A 267 28.53 27.57 -34.05
C VAL A 267 27.10 27.02 -34.16
N GLU A 268 26.51 27.00 -35.35
CA GLU A 268 25.19 26.37 -35.57
C GLU A 268 25.21 24.87 -35.27
N GLN A 269 26.30 24.17 -35.62
CA GLN A 269 26.42 22.75 -35.32
C GLN A 269 26.53 22.50 -33.81
N LEU A 270 27.32 23.28 -33.10
CA LEU A 270 27.43 23.21 -31.64
C LEU A 270 26.09 23.51 -30.95
N GLU A 271 25.33 24.48 -31.45
CA GLU A 271 23.97 24.79 -30.96
C GLU A 271 23.04 23.58 -31.13
N ARG A 272 23.05 22.92 -32.30
CA ARG A 272 22.25 21.71 -32.57
C ARG A 272 22.64 20.53 -31.69
N GLU A 273 23.93 20.32 -31.44
CA GLU A 273 24.42 19.25 -30.58
C GLU A 273 24.04 19.48 -29.11
N VAL A 274 24.19 20.71 -28.61
CA VAL A 274 23.80 21.08 -27.24
C VAL A 274 22.29 21.03 -27.05
N ASP A 275 21.48 21.53 -28.00
CA ASP A 275 20.02 21.40 -27.94
C ASP A 275 19.58 19.93 -27.97
N THR A 276 20.30 19.07 -28.70
CA THR A 276 20.03 17.62 -28.70
C THR A 276 20.34 17.03 -27.34
N ILE A 277 21.51 17.30 -26.74
CA ILE A 277 21.88 16.81 -25.40
C ILE A 277 20.85 17.26 -24.35
N ILE A 278 20.45 18.54 -24.39
CA ILE A 278 19.43 19.12 -23.49
C ILE A 278 18.08 18.41 -23.67
N ARG A 279 17.67 18.17 -24.92
CA ARG A 279 16.42 17.48 -25.23
C ARG A 279 16.46 16.03 -24.75
N THR A 280 17.52 15.28 -25.00
CA THR A 280 17.67 13.88 -24.56
C THR A 280 17.64 13.78 -23.03
N ALA A 281 18.31 14.70 -22.33
CA ALA A 281 18.26 14.79 -20.87
C ALA A 281 16.84 15.12 -20.33
N ARG A 282 16.03 15.85 -21.10
CA ARG A 282 14.62 16.13 -20.78
C ARG A 282 13.64 15.02 -21.18
N GLU A 283 13.97 14.24 -22.21
CA GLU A 283 13.12 13.17 -22.78
C GLU A 283 13.23 11.84 -22.03
N GLN A 284 14.28 11.62 -21.23
CA GLN A 284 14.35 10.52 -20.25
C GLN A 284 13.31 10.61 -19.11
N ARG A 285 12.28 11.46 -19.25
CA ARG A 285 11.04 11.41 -18.45
C ARG A 285 10.33 10.07 -18.71
N PRO A 286 10.22 9.16 -17.72
CA PRO A 286 9.20 8.14 -17.80
C PRO A 286 7.86 8.87 -17.82
N GLN A 287 7.09 8.67 -18.90
CA GLN A 287 5.71 9.11 -18.97
C GLN A 287 4.88 8.25 -18.00
N THR A 288 4.98 8.51 -16.70
CA THR A 288 4.01 8.01 -15.73
C THR A 288 2.74 8.84 -15.87
N GLN A 289 1.80 8.29 -16.64
CA GLN A 289 0.42 8.72 -16.69
C GLN A 289 -0.21 8.65 -15.30
N GLY A 290 -1.07 9.63 -14.99
CA GLY A 290 -2.17 9.45 -14.04
C GLY A 290 -1.97 9.96 -12.62
N GLY A 291 -1.82 11.27 -12.46
CA GLY A 291 -2.14 11.96 -11.20
C GLY A 291 -2.57 13.39 -11.52
N PRO A 292 -3.64 13.94 -10.91
CA PRO A 292 -4.05 15.31 -11.18
C PRO A 292 -2.89 16.24 -10.79
N GLN A 293 -2.31 16.91 -11.78
CA GLN A 293 -1.37 18.00 -11.58
C GLN A 293 -2.13 19.16 -10.92
N GLY A 294 -2.25 19.08 -9.60
CA GLY A 294 -2.78 20.13 -8.75
C GLY A 294 -1.63 20.88 -8.08
N ALA A 295 -1.69 22.22 -8.21
CA ALA A 295 -0.82 23.24 -7.60
C ALA A 295 0.62 23.33 -8.17
N GLY A 296 0.78 24.23 -9.13
CA GLY A 296 2.05 24.55 -9.78
C GLY A 296 3.14 25.01 -8.80
N ALA A 297 4.38 24.64 -9.11
CA ALA A 297 5.56 25.14 -8.45
C ALA A 297 5.69 26.66 -8.70
N GLY A 298 5.08 27.48 -7.84
CA GLY A 298 5.26 28.92 -7.88
C GLY A 298 6.67 29.35 -7.43
N CYS A 299 7.08 30.57 -7.75
CA CYS A 299 8.34 31.16 -7.30
C CYS A 299 8.13 32.56 -6.70
N ASP A 300 9.10 33.08 -5.94
CA ASP A 300 9.11 34.48 -5.51
C ASP A 300 9.66 35.36 -6.64
N VAL A 301 8.81 36.22 -7.22
CA VAL A 301 9.20 37.12 -8.32
C VAL A 301 10.34 38.05 -7.91
N SER A 302 10.34 38.54 -6.67
CA SER A 302 11.32 39.50 -6.18
C SER A 302 12.69 38.84 -6.02
N GLU A 303 12.73 37.58 -5.59
CA GLU A 303 13.95 36.78 -5.52
C GLU A 303 14.58 36.59 -6.90
N VAL A 304 13.79 36.12 -7.87
CA VAL A 304 14.28 35.87 -9.23
C VAL A 304 14.74 37.16 -9.89
N VAL A 305 14.01 38.27 -9.75
CA VAL A 305 14.42 39.56 -10.30
C VAL A 305 15.73 40.04 -9.66
N ARG A 306 15.90 39.95 -8.33
CA ARG A 306 17.16 40.34 -7.68
C ARG A 306 18.34 39.51 -8.17
N GLU A 307 18.17 38.20 -8.29
CA GLU A 307 19.22 37.31 -8.78
C GLU A 307 19.62 37.64 -10.22
N ARG A 308 18.63 37.78 -11.13
CA ARG A 308 18.91 38.12 -12.52
C ARG A 308 19.55 39.49 -12.63
N MET A 309 19.08 40.47 -11.87
CA MET A 309 19.71 41.79 -11.82
C MET A 309 21.13 41.74 -11.28
N GLY A 310 21.43 40.90 -10.29
CA GLY A 310 22.81 40.68 -9.83
C GLY A 310 23.75 40.20 -10.95
N PHE A 311 23.29 39.29 -11.80
CA PHE A 311 24.03 38.82 -12.96
C PHE A 311 24.21 39.92 -14.03
N TRP A 312 23.13 40.60 -14.42
CA TRP A 312 23.15 41.58 -15.50
C TRP A 312 23.79 42.92 -15.10
N SER A 313 23.81 43.27 -13.81
CA SER A 313 24.49 44.47 -13.33
C SER A 313 26.00 44.42 -13.54
N ALA A 314 26.63 43.25 -13.44
CA ALA A 314 28.07 43.11 -13.71
C ALA A 314 28.41 43.48 -15.17
N LEU A 315 27.58 43.05 -16.13
CA LEU A 315 27.73 43.44 -17.54
C LEU A 315 27.34 44.91 -17.79
N ALA A 316 26.36 45.42 -17.04
CA ALA A 316 25.96 46.82 -17.12
C ALA A 316 27.09 47.76 -16.69
N GLU A 317 27.80 47.43 -15.61
CA GLU A 317 28.95 48.18 -15.11
C GLU A 317 30.08 48.22 -16.12
N ASP A 318 30.41 47.08 -16.76
CA ASP A 318 31.42 46.98 -17.81
C ASP A 318 31.09 47.87 -19.03
N GLN A 319 29.81 47.96 -19.40
CA GLN A 319 29.32 48.81 -20.49
C GLN A 319 28.94 50.25 -20.06
N GLY A 320 29.27 50.65 -18.83
CA GLY A 320 28.98 51.99 -18.30
C GLY A 320 27.50 52.35 -18.22
N ARG A 321 26.59 51.37 -18.13
CA ARG A 321 25.14 51.57 -18.11
C ARG A 321 24.64 51.85 -16.70
N THR A 322 23.82 52.88 -16.55
CA THR A 322 23.14 53.14 -15.27
C THR A 322 21.95 52.18 -15.10
N VAL A 323 21.91 51.46 -13.97
CA VAL A 323 20.88 50.46 -13.68
C VAL A 323 20.00 50.90 -12.52
N ARG A 324 18.68 50.74 -12.65
CA ARG A 324 17.72 50.96 -11.56
C ARG A 324 16.88 49.72 -11.31
N LEU A 325 16.75 49.32 -10.05
CA LEU A 325 15.89 48.23 -9.61
C LEU A 325 14.96 48.76 -8.51
N ALA A 326 13.64 48.56 -8.64
CA ALA A 326 12.69 48.93 -7.61
C ALA A 326 11.53 47.93 -7.47
N GLY A 327 10.86 47.95 -6.31
CA GLY A 327 9.65 47.15 -6.05
C GLY A 327 9.91 45.68 -5.67
N VAL A 328 11.16 45.32 -5.43
CA VAL A 328 11.60 43.97 -5.03
C VAL A 328 11.81 43.80 -3.53
N ASP A 329 11.35 44.74 -2.70
CA ASP A 329 11.58 44.72 -1.25
C ASP A 329 10.68 43.71 -0.51
N ARG A 330 9.63 43.20 -1.18
CA ARG A 330 8.66 42.27 -0.60
C ARG A 330 8.67 40.96 -1.37
N THR A 331 8.58 39.84 -0.65
CA THR A 331 8.38 38.51 -1.23
C THR A 331 6.97 38.41 -1.81
N VAL A 332 6.87 38.05 -3.09
CA VAL A 332 5.58 37.87 -3.77
C VAL A 332 5.62 36.59 -4.61
N ARG A 333 4.82 35.62 -4.20
CA ARG A 333 4.73 34.31 -4.84
C ARG A 333 3.81 34.37 -6.05
N ILE A 334 4.34 34.01 -7.22
CA ILE A 334 3.60 33.90 -8.48
C ILE A 334 3.45 32.42 -8.89
N PRO A 335 2.36 32.03 -9.58
CA PRO A 335 2.13 30.66 -10.04
C PRO A 335 2.92 30.31 -11.32
N VAL A 336 4.17 30.76 -11.39
CA VAL A 336 5.11 30.50 -12.50
C VAL A 336 6.32 29.78 -11.93
N ALA A 337 6.82 28.77 -12.65
CA ALA A 337 8.03 28.09 -12.26
C ALA A 337 9.24 29.04 -12.35
N ARG A 338 10.09 29.04 -11.32
CA ARG A 338 11.33 29.84 -11.24
C ARG A 338 12.13 29.90 -12.56
N PRO A 339 12.44 28.77 -13.24
CA PRO A 339 13.22 28.81 -14.49
C PRO A 339 12.49 29.48 -15.65
N GLU A 340 11.15 29.44 -15.69
CA GLU A 340 10.37 30.09 -16.74
C GLU A 340 10.40 31.62 -16.59
N LEU A 341 10.25 32.13 -15.36
CA LEU A 341 10.39 33.56 -15.08
C LEU A 341 11.82 34.05 -15.37
N ALA A 342 12.85 33.29 -14.94
CA ALA A 342 14.24 33.63 -15.19
C ALA A 342 14.54 33.75 -16.70
N ALA A 343 14.05 32.80 -17.51
CA ALA A 343 14.21 32.82 -18.95
C ALA A 343 13.50 34.02 -19.61
N ALA A 344 12.32 34.41 -19.13
CA ALA A 344 11.61 35.59 -19.61
C ALA A 344 12.38 36.89 -19.29
N LEU A 345 12.89 37.03 -18.07
CA LEU A 345 13.71 38.17 -17.67
C LEU A 345 15.00 38.26 -18.48
N ASP A 346 15.69 37.15 -18.71
CA ASP A 346 16.91 37.11 -19.52
C ASP A 346 16.67 37.48 -20.97
N ALA A 347 15.52 37.07 -21.53
CA ALA A 347 15.13 37.48 -22.88
C ALA A 347 14.92 39.00 -22.97
N LEU A 348 14.27 39.61 -21.97
CA LEU A 348 14.05 41.05 -21.93
C LEU A 348 15.33 41.84 -21.69
N LEU A 349 16.13 41.46 -20.69
CA LEU A 349 17.39 42.11 -20.39
C LEU A 349 18.38 41.94 -21.54
N GLY A 350 18.51 40.75 -22.10
CA GLY A 350 19.31 40.50 -23.30
C GLY A 350 18.92 41.38 -24.49
N ASN A 351 17.63 41.70 -24.65
CA ASN A 351 17.17 42.64 -25.68
C ASN A 351 17.63 44.08 -25.40
N VAL A 352 17.62 44.53 -24.15
CA VAL A 352 18.15 45.85 -23.77
C VAL A 352 19.61 45.97 -24.21
N PHE A 353 20.45 45.01 -23.82
CA PHE A 353 21.88 45.03 -24.15
C PHE A 353 22.14 44.93 -25.66
N ARG A 354 21.32 44.18 -26.40
CA ARG A 354 21.48 43.98 -27.84
C ARG A 354 21.04 45.19 -28.68
N HIS A 355 19.97 45.86 -28.27
CA HIS A 355 19.28 46.86 -29.10
C HIS A 355 19.49 48.30 -28.65
N THR A 356 20.30 48.52 -27.61
CA THR A 356 20.66 49.87 -27.15
C THR A 356 22.18 50.04 -27.12
N PRO A 357 22.71 51.23 -27.47
CA PRO A 357 24.14 51.52 -27.35
C PRO A 357 24.66 51.34 -25.92
N GLU A 358 25.96 51.10 -25.77
CA GLU A 358 26.64 51.15 -24.46
C GLU A 358 26.41 52.51 -23.77
N GLY A 359 26.42 52.53 -22.44
CA GLY A 359 26.03 53.70 -21.64
C GLY A 359 24.51 53.96 -21.54
N THR A 360 23.67 53.28 -22.33
CA THR A 360 22.21 53.47 -22.26
C THR A 360 21.65 52.90 -20.95
N ALA A 361 20.99 53.76 -20.17
CA ALA A 361 20.38 53.39 -18.90
C ALA A 361 19.16 52.46 -19.07
N PHE A 362 18.93 51.59 -18.09
CA PHE A 362 17.73 50.75 -18.04
C PHE A 362 17.25 50.52 -16.60
N ALA A 363 16.00 50.08 -16.48
CA ALA A 363 15.35 49.82 -15.20
C ALA A 363 14.50 48.55 -15.23
N VAL A 364 14.41 47.90 -14.07
CA VAL A 364 13.43 46.83 -13.80
C VAL A 364 12.60 47.21 -12.58
N ASP A 365 11.29 47.22 -12.77
CA ASP A 365 10.32 47.58 -11.73
C ASP A 365 9.32 46.45 -11.52
N VAL A 366 9.05 46.11 -10.25
CA VAL A 366 8.03 45.14 -9.89
C VAL A 366 6.91 45.82 -9.11
N HIS A 367 5.69 45.77 -9.64
CA HIS A 367 4.50 46.30 -8.98
C HIS A 367 3.56 45.18 -8.63
N HIS A 368 2.98 45.28 -7.42
CA HIS A 368 2.09 44.28 -6.88
C HIS A 368 0.67 44.84 -6.85
N SER A 369 -0.25 44.20 -7.56
CA SER A 369 -1.71 44.38 -7.46
C SER A 369 -2.31 43.15 -6.78
N GLY A 370 -3.45 43.30 -6.11
CA GLY A 370 -4.08 42.22 -5.34
C GLY A 370 -4.36 40.95 -6.15
N ASP A 371 -4.55 41.08 -7.46
CA ASP A 371 -4.91 40.03 -8.41
C ASP A 371 -3.80 39.68 -9.43
N ALA A 372 -2.75 40.52 -9.53
CA ALA A 372 -1.69 40.33 -10.51
C ALA A 372 -0.37 41.00 -10.09
N VAL A 373 0.75 40.44 -10.54
CA VAL A 373 2.07 41.06 -10.49
C VAL A 373 2.39 41.67 -11.85
N LEU A 374 2.85 42.92 -11.85
CA LEU A 374 3.32 43.61 -13.04
C LEU A 374 4.84 43.75 -12.98
N VAL A 375 5.54 43.16 -13.94
CA VAL A 375 6.99 43.33 -14.11
C VAL A 375 7.22 44.25 -15.32
N LEU A 376 7.98 45.32 -15.12
CA LEU A 376 8.37 46.26 -16.18
C LEU A 376 9.86 46.19 -16.41
N VAL A 377 10.26 46.15 -17.69
CA VAL A 377 11.65 46.31 -18.12
C VAL A 377 11.71 47.49 -19.09
N SER A 378 12.46 48.52 -18.73
CA SER A 378 12.45 49.82 -19.41
C SER A 378 13.87 50.25 -19.78
N ASP A 379 14.09 50.73 -21.00
CA ASP A 379 15.38 51.25 -21.49
C ASP A 379 15.31 52.70 -21.96
N ALA A 380 16.47 53.36 -22.06
CA ALA A 380 16.65 54.72 -22.58
C ALA A 380 17.09 54.76 -24.06
N GLY A 381 16.88 53.68 -24.80
CA GLY A 381 17.32 53.51 -26.18
C GLY A 381 16.42 54.18 -27.23
N PRO A 382 16.56 53.82 -28.51
CA PRO A 382 15.79 54.43 -29.60
C PRO A 382 14.30 54.05 -29.61
N GLY A 383 13.89 53.07 -28.80
CA GLY A 383 12.52 52.55 -28.78
C GLY A 383 12.23 51.55 -29.91
N ILE A 384 11.04 50.93 -29.86
CA ILE A 384 10.53 50.06 -30.93
C ILE A 384 9.57 50.87 -31.83
N PRO A 385 9.87 51.06 -33.13
CA PRO A 385 9.07 51.90 -34.04
C PRO A 385 7.64 51.40 -34.25
N ASP A 386 7.46 50.07 -34.25
CA ASP A 386 6.16 49.42 -34.40
C ASP A 386 6.03 48.28 -33.36
N PRO A 387 5.50 48.59 -32.17
CA PRO A 387 5.31 47.63 -31.09
C PRO A 387 4.41 46.45 -31.46
N GLU A 388 3.38 46.68 -32.28
CA GLU A 388 2.41 45.65 -32.66
C GLU A 388 3.04 44.61 -33.58
N SER A 389 3.84 45.02 -34.57
CA SER A 389 4.56 44.04 -35.41
C SER A 389 5.68 43.32 -34.68
N ALA A 390 6.32 43.95 -33.69
CA ALA A 390 7.32 43.28 -32.84
C ALA A 390 6.68 42.15 -32.00
N LEU A 391 5.51 42.40 -31.42
CA LEU A 391 4.70 41.41 -30.71
C LEU A 391 4.19 40.29 -31.64
N ALA A 392 3.80 40.63 -32.87
CA ALA A 392 3.30 39.69 -33.86
C ALA A 392 4.41 38.78 -34.45
N ARG A 393 5.62 39.31 -34.68
CA ARG A 393 6.78 38.51 -35.12
C ARG A 393 7.12 37.39 -34.15
N GLY A 394 6.97 37.61 -32.84
CA GLY A 394 7.08 36.56 -31.82
C GLY A 394 5.98 35.50 -31.88
N ALA A 395 4.79 35.81 -32.39
CA ALA A 395 3.69 34.83 -32.51
C ALA A 395 3.86 33.87 -33.70
N SER A 396 4.60 34.27 -34.74
CA SER A 396 4.72 33.56 -36.03
C SER A 396 5.66 32.36 -36.06
N GLY A 397 6.24 31.92 -34.92
CA GLY A 397 7.11 30.74 -34.84
C GLY A 397 6.47 29.40 -35.28
N ARG A 398 5.21 29.39 -35.75
CA ARG A 398 4.49 28.20 -36.24
C ARG A 398 4.34 28.12 -37.77
N LYS A 399 4.71 29.13 -38.58
CA LYS A 399 4.68 29.07 -40.05
C LYS A 399 5.75 30.00 -40.66
N GLY A 400 6.71 29.43 -41.38
CA GLY A 400 7.93 30.12 -41.81
C GLY A 400 7.78 31.05 -43.02
N THR A 401 8.70 32.01 -43.13
CA THR A 401 9.16 32.66 -44.38
C THR A 401 10.54 33.28 -44.15
N ARG A 402 11.48 32.98 -45.06
CA ARG A 402 12.80 33.63 -45.18
C ARG A 402 12.61 35.04 -45.75
N GLY A 403 13.20 36.04 -45.12
CA GLY A 403 13.35 37.38 -45.71
C GLY A 403 13.18 38.52 -44.72
N ALA A 404 14.28 38.88 -44.05
CA ALA A 404 14.63 40.21 -43.53
C ALA A 404 15.60 40.02 -42.34
N VAL A 405 16.80 40.57 -42.48
CA VAL A 405 17.90 40.51 -41.50
C VAL A 405 17.48 41.21 -40.20
N GLY A 406 17.57 40.53 -39.05
CA GLY A 406 17.83 41.21 -37.77
C GLY A 406 17.11 40.77 -36.49
N SER A 407 16.06 39.95 -36.48
CA SER A 407 15.37 39.58 -35.22
C SER A 407 14.60 38.27 -35.33
N THR A 408 14.98 37.25 -34.54
CA THR A 408 14.37 35.91 -34.60
C THR A 408 13.01 35.80 -33.89
N GLY A 409 12.50 36.85 -33.23
CA GLY A 409 11.20 36.84 -32.55
C GLY A 409 11.08 35.93 -31.31
N LEU A 410 12.05 35.02 -31.11
CA LEU A 410 12.13 33.97 -30.07
C LEU A 410 12.39 34.46 -28.64
N GLY A 411 12.55 35.77 -28.42
CA GLY A 411 12.69 36.32 -27.07
C GLY A 411 11.33 36.72 -26.47
N LEU A 412 10.50 37.39 -27.27
CA LEU A 412 9.22 37.94 -26.83
C LEU A 412 8.11 36.87 -26.76
N ASP A 413 8.27 35.75 -27.46
CA ASP A 413 7.35 34.61 -27.41
C ASP A 413 7.47 33.82 -26.10
N ILE A 414 8.68 33.68 -25.55
CA ILE A 414 8.93 33.09 -24.22
C ILE A 414 8.27 33.96 -23.16
N VAL A 415 8.50 35.27 -23.21
CA VAL A 415 7.94 36.25 -22.28
C VAL A 415 6.40 36.25 -22.35
N ARG A 416 5.85 36.24 -23.57
CA ARG A 416 4.40 36.14 -23.79
C ARG A 416 3.83 34.86 -23.18
N ARG A 417 4.48 33.72 -23.40
CA ARG A 417 4.01 32.42 -22.88
C ARG A 417 3.95 32.40 -21.36
N VAL A 418 4.91 33.02 -20.68
CA VAL A 418 4.93 33.16 -19.22
C VAL A 418 3.77 34.04 -18.72
N ALA A 419 3.46 35.13 -19.42
CA ALA A 419 2.31 35.96 -19.07
C ALA A 419 0.99 35.20 -19.28
N GLU A 420 0.81 34.62 -20.48
CA GLU A 420 -0.41 33.94 -20.89
C GLU A 420 -0.68 32.64 -20.10
N SER A 421 0.36 31.96 -19.59
CA SER A 421 0.19 30.74 -18.76
C SER A 421 -0.52 31.01 -17.43
N THR A 422 -0.54 32.27 -16.99
CA THR A 422 -1.21 32.72 -15.75
C THR A 422 -2.48 33.53 -16.03
N GLY A 423 -2.94 33.58 -17.29
CA GLY A 423 -4.06 34.43 -17.70
C GLY A 423 -3.71 35.93 -17.77
N GLY A 424 -2.42 36.27 -17.69
CA GLY A 424 -1.91 37.62 -17.85
C GLY A 424 -1.73 38.05 -19.31
N ASP A 425 -1.02 39.16 -19.53
CA ASP A 425 -0.83 39.79 -20.83
C ASP A 425 0.61 40.34 -20.97
N LEU A 426 1.04 40.61 -22.20
CA LEU A 426 2.33 41.23 -22.51
C LEU A 426 2.10 42.46 -23.40
N ARG A 427 2.59 43.63 -22.98
CA ARG A 427 2.54 44.85 -23.79
C ARG A 427 3.88 45.52 -23.92
N ILE A 428 4.07 46.16 -25.07
CA ILE A 428 5.24 46.98 -25.37
C ILE A 428 4.76 48.42 -25.53
N GLY A 429 5.45 49.35 -24.90
CA GLY A 429 5.19 50.77 -25.00
C GLY A 429 6.48 51.59 -24.96
N ARG A 430 6.31 52.89 -24.72
CA ARG A 430 7.43 53.83 -24.58
C ARG A 430 7.80 54.00 -23.11
N SER A 431 9.10 53.95 -22.82
CA SER A 431 9.68 54.16 -21.50
C SER A 431 9.75 55.64 -21.15
N VAL A 432 9.59 55.95 -19.86
CA VAL A 432 9.86 57.30 -19.33
C VAL A 432 11.34 57.70 -19.45
N LEU A 433 12.23 56.73 -19.64
CA LEU A 433 13.65 56.95 -19.93
C LEU A 433 13.91 57.31 -21.40
N GLY A 434 12.88 57.28 -22.26
CA GLY A 434 12.95 57.68 -23.66
C GLY A 434 12.83 56.54 -24.68
N GLY A 435 13.18 55.31 -24.28
CA GLY A 435 13.23 54.11 -25.13
C GLY A 435 12.02 53.20 -25.01
N THR A 436 12.25 51.90 -24.89
CA THR A 436 11.17 50.88 -24.85
C THR A 436 10.81 50.52 -23.41
N GLU A 437 9.52 50.28 -23.16
CA GLU A 437 9.05 49.66 -21.91
C GLU A 437 8.24 48.40 -22.23
N VAL A 438 8.66 47.26 -21.69
CA VAL A 438 7.96 45.99 -21.81
C VAL A 438 7.29 45.68 -20.47
N ARG A 439 5.97 45.42 -20.52
CA ARG A 439 5.10 45.19 -19.35
C ARG A 439 4.54 43.78 -19.39
N ILE A 440 4.88 42.99 -18.37
CA ILE A 440 4.41 41.62 -18.18
C ILE A 440 3.41 41.61 -17.01
N TRP A 441 2.16 41.21 -17.28
CA TRP A 441 1.20 40.93 -16.22
C TRP A 441 1.19 39.43 -15.93
N ILE A 442 1.27 39.06 -14.66
CA ILE A 442 1.25 37.67 -14.17
C ILE A 442 0.10 37.53 -13.18
N GLY A 443 -0.88 36.69 -13.50
CA GLY A 443 -2.05 36.45 -12.63
C GLY A 443 -1.67 35.67 -11.36
N LEU A 444 -2.22 36.06 -10.20
CA LEU A 444 -1.92 35.43 -8.91
C LEU A 444 -2.91 34.31 -8.50
N GLU A 445 -4.11 34.29 -9.09
CA GLU A 445 -5.13 33.26 -8.83
C GLU A 445 -5.71 32.70 -10.13
N GLY A 446 -6.00 31.38 -10.15
CA GLY A 446 -6.67 30.68 -11.25
C GLY A 446 -8.16 31.04 -11.38
N GLY A 447 -8.47 32.32 -11.56
CA GLY A 447 -9.82 32.78 -11.90
C GLY A 447 -10.15 32.43 -13.36
N PRO A 448 -11.36 31.91 -13.66
CA PRO A 448 -11.72 31.53 -15.02
C PRO A 448 -11.61 32.71 -15.99
N ALA A 449 -10.98 32.44 -17.13
CA ALA A 449 -10.82 33.35 -18.26
C ALA A 449 -12.19 33.70 -18.88
N GLU A 450 -12.95 34.58 -18.24
CA GLU A 450 -14.17 35.14 -18.83
C GLU A 450 -14.51 36.53 -18.27
N ARG A 451 -13.66 37.54 -18.52
CA ARG A 451 -14.03 38.97 -18.35
C ARG A 451 -13.07 39.96 -19.02
N ALA A 452 -12.65 39.72 -20.27
CA ALA A 452 -11.94 40.76 -21.04
C ALA A 452 -12.35 40.82 -22.53
N ARG A 453 -13.61 40.45 -22.84
CA ARG A 453 -14.24 40.74 -24.14
C ARG A 453 -15.59 41.42 -23.93
N ARG A 454 -15.60 42.63 -23.34
CA ARG A 454 -16.72 43.56 -23.45
C ARG A 454 -16.24 44.99 -23.68
N GLY A 455 -16.26 45.38 -24.95
CA GLY A 455 -16.81 46.67 -25.39
C GLY A 455 -15.94 47.91 -25.24
N HIS A 456 -15.02 48.12 -26.17
CA HIS A 456 -14.73 49.48 -26.66
C HIS A 456 -15.20 49.58 -28.12
N ARG A 457 -16.52 49.72 -28.30
CA ARG A 457 -17.09 50.19 -29.56
C ARG A 457 -17.28 51.70 -29.43
N VAL A 458 -16.40 52.42 -30.10
CA VAL A 458 -16.46 53.85 -30.37
C VAL A 458 -17.84 54.19 -30.93
N GLY A 459 -18.57 55.06 -30.23
CA GLY A 459 -19.86 55.59 -30.68
C GLY A 459 -19.68 56.52 -31.87
N ARG A 460 -19.80 55.97 -33.09
CA ARG A 460 -19.91 56.77 -34.31
C ARG A 460 -21.37 57.20 -34.49
N ARG A 461 -21.66 58.45 -34.13
CA ARG A 461 -22.91 59.16 -34.45
C ARG A 461 -23.08 59.17 -35.98
N SER A 462 -24.17 58.58 -36.46
CA SER A 462 -24.68 58.76 -37.82
C SER A 462 -26.20 58.68 -37.76
N GLY A 463 -26.86 59.81 -38.03
CA GLY A 463 -28.30 59.92 -38.01
C GLY A 463 -28.93 59.36 -39.29
N ARG A 464 -30.16 58.85 -39.17
CA ARG A 464 -31.15 59.00 -40.24
C ARG A 464 -32.57 58.87 -39.70
N ARG A 465 -33.36 59.88 -40.08
CA ARG A 465 -34.81 60.03 -39.89
C ARG A 465 -35.60 58.90 -40.56
N GLY A 466 -36.77 58.57 -40.00
CA GLY A 466 -37.90 57.96 -40.72
C GLY A 466 -39.01 57.50 -39.79
N PRO A 467 -40.32 57.67 -40.10
CA PRO A 467 -41.28 58.19 -39.12
C PRO A 467 -42.52 57.31 -38.82
N ARG A 468 -43.19 57.70 -37.73
CA ARG A 468 -44.65 57.63 -37.45
C ARG A 468 -45.35 56.25 -37.41
N GLY A 469 -45.84 55.92 -36.21
CA GLY A 469 -46.97 55.01 -35.98
C GLY A 469 -47.64 55.33 -34.65
N ARG A 470 -48.83 55.93 -34.72
CA ARG A 470 -49.65 56.48 -33.63
C ARG A 470 -50.67 55.42 -33.19
N ARG A 471 -50.91 55.23 -31.88
CA ARG A 471 -52.21 54.83 -31.23
C ARG A 471 -52.01 54.62 -29.72
N SER A 472 -52.50 55.56 -28.90
CA SER A 472 -53.72 55.48 -28.04
C SER A 472 -53.49 54.67 -26.74
N ARG A 473 -53.22 55.31 -25.59
CA ARG A 473 -54.16 55.87 -24.59
C ARG A 473 -55.21 54.88 -24.06
N SER A 474 -55.02 54.48 -22.79
CA SER A 474 -56.02 54.25 -21.72
C SER A 474 -55.23 53.67 -20.53
N ALA A 475 -54.86 54.42 -19.47
CA ALA A 475 -55.66 55.05 -18.41
C ALA A 475 -56.56 54.06 -17.66
N GLU A 476 -56.17 53.70 -16.43
CA GLU A 476 -56.89 53.82 -15.14
C GLU A 476 -56.27 52.84 -14.13
N PHE A 477 -55.86 53.14 -12.89
CA PHE A 477 -56.26 54.00 -11.75
C PHE A 477 -56.80 53.13 -10.59
N ARG A 478 -56.26 53.40 -9.37
CA ARG A 478 -56.64 52.92 -8.01
C ARG A 478 -56.38 51.42 -7.70
N GLY A 479 -55.88 51.04 -6.53
CA GLY A 479 -55.55 51.79 -5.32
C GLY A 479 -55.02 50.85 -4.23
N ALA A 480 -54.08 51.35 -3.43
CA ALA A 480 -53.87 50.94 -2.03
C ALA A 480 -54.96 51.64 -1.16
N PRO A 481 -55.05 51.51 0.19
CA PRO A 481 -54.11 50.88 1.15
C PRO A 481 -54.81 50.13 2.33
N GLY A 482 -54.04 49.74 3.36
CA GLY A 482 -54.54 49.35 4.70
C GLY A 482 -53.82 48.11 5.24
N ASN A 483 -52.70 48.20 5.96
CA ASN A 483 -52.49 48.70 7.32
C ASN A 483 -53.05 47.76 8.41
N GLY A 484 -52.15 47.20 9.24
CA GLY A 484 -52.47 46.76 10.60
C GLY A 484 -51.75 45.48 11.08
N PRO A 485 -51.37 45.37 12.38
CA PRO A 485 -50.11 44.72 12.78
C PRO A 485 -50.26 43.60 13.85
N ASN A 486 -49.10 43.15 14.37
CA ASN A 486 -48.82 42.44 15.62
C ASN A 486 -48.95 40.91 15.65
N LEU A 487 -47.80 40.22 15.68
CA LEU A 487 -47.21 39.65 16.91
C LEU A 487 -45.71 39.38 16.71
#